data_AF-A0A011U1A7-F1
#
_entry.id   AF-A0A011U1A7-F1
#
_cell.length_a   1.000
_cell.length_b   1.000
_cell.length_c   1.000
_cell.angle_alpha   90.00
_cell.angle_beta   90.00
_cell.angle_gamma   90.00
#
_symmetry.space_group_name_H-M   'P 1'
#
loop_
_entity.id
_entity.type
_entity.pdbx_description
1 polymer ?
#
loop_
_entity_poly.entity_id
_entity_poly.type
_entity_poly.pdbx_seq_one_letter_code
_entity_poly.pdbx_strand_id
1 'polypeptide(L)'
;MGVEGQSEEWERIIRGMIERARETAPSEPGVYKMPCGECVVDFFITAEGEEHWLIAGDGHSHTRESVVVARHGEHPWVRLYSLADAAAEIARLAALGEGDLDRVVEDLIESIDDREVESVVRERAGMREVPLADVADRFGIDLDDV
;
A
#
# COMPACT_ATOMS: atom_id res chain seq x y z
N MET A 1 0.81 37.82 20.59
CA MET A 1 0.94 37.90 19.12
C MET A 1 1.41 36.54 18.63
N GLY A 2 0.65 35.64 18.00
CA GLY A 2 -0.78 35.48 17.72
C GLY A 2 -0.86 34.09 17.09
N VAL A 3 -1.41 33.11 17.81
CA VAL A 3 -1.48 31.70 17.36
C VAL A 3 -2.61 31.51 16.32
N GLU A 4 -3.59 32.43 16.32
CA GLU A 4 -4.76 32.43 15.45
C GLU A 4 -4.43 32.67 13.97
N GLY A 5 -3.50 33.59 13.66
CA GLY A 5 -3.08 33.85 12.28
C GLY A 5 -2.28 32.70 11.65
N GLN A 6 -1.57 31.93 12.49
CA GLN A 6 -0.82 30.76 12.04
C GLN A 6 -1.74 29.56 11.84
N SER A 7 -2.76 29.38 12.68
CA SER A 7 -3.75 28.32 12.50
C SER A 7 -4.58 28.48 11.22
N GLU A 8 -4.97 29.71 10.87
CA GLU A 8 -5.71 29.98 9.63
C GLU A 8 -4.86 29.74 8.37
N GLU A 9 -3.55 29.99 8.45
CA GLU A 9 -2.60 29.70 7.37
C GLU A 9 -2.40 28.19 7.19
N TRP A 10 -2.18 27.46 8.29
CA TRP A 10 -2.08 26.00 8.27
C TRP A 10 -3.35 25.34 7.75
N GLU A 11 -4.52 25.80 8.17
CA GLU A 11 -5.80 25.26 7.67
C GLU A 11 -5.94 25.45 6.16
N ARG A 12 -5.54 26.61 5.64
CA ARG A 12 -5.56 26.90 4.20
C ARG A 12 -4.60 26.01 3.42
N ILE A 13 -3.40 25.77 3.96
CA ILE A 13 -2.40 24.88 3.36
C ILE A 13 -2.93 23.44 3.32
N ILE A 14 -3.46 22.93 4.43
CA ILE A 14 -4.00 21.57 4.54
C ILE A 14 -5.16 21.38 3.56
N ARG A 15 -6.11 22.32 3.51
CA ARG A 15 -7.22 22.29 2.53
C ARG A 15 -6.71 22.26 1.09
N GLY A 16 -5.71 23.10 0.77
CA GLY A 16 -5.10 23.12 -0.57
C GLY A 16 -4.36 21.82 -0.93
N MET A 17 -3.75 21.14 0.06
CA MET A 17 -3.13 19.83 -0.14
C MET A 17 -4.18 18.74 -0.39
N ILE A 18 -5.27 18.74 0.38
CA ILE A 18 -6.39 17.80 0.21
C ILE A 18 -7.03 17.96 -1.16
N GLU A 19 -7.29 19.19 -1.59
CA GLU A 19 -7.89 19.47 -2.90
C GLU A 19 -7.03 18.92 -4.04
N ARG A 20 -5.73 19.25 -4.05
CA ARG A 20 -4.78 18.73 -5.06
C ARG A 20 -4.67 17.21 -5.03
N ALA A 21 -4.73 16.60 -3.84
CA ALA A 21 -4.71 15.15 -3.72
C ALA A 21 -5.98 14.53 -4.36
N ARG A 22 -7.16 15.13 -4.12
CA ARG A 22 -8.43 14.71 -4.72
C ARG A 22 -8.47 14.86 -6.22
N GLU A 23 -7.95 15.97 -6.75
CA GLU A 23 -7.87 16.24 -8.20
C GLU A 23 -6.99 15.23 -8.93
N THR A 24 -5.91 14.79 -8.31
CA THR A 24 -4.91 13.90 -8.95
C THR A 24 -5.15 12.42 -8.70
N ALA A 25 -6.10 12.08 -7.82
CA ALA A 25 -6.40 10.70 -7.47
C ALA A 25 -7.07 9.93 -8.62
N PRO A 26 -6.72 8.65 -8.83
CA PRO A 26 -7.26 7.84 -9.92
C PRO A 26 -8.79 7.82 -9.94
N SER A 27 -9.40 7.82 -11.12
CA SER A 27 -10.85 7.68 -11.31
C SER A 27 -11.25 6.41 -12.04
N GLU A 28 -10.27 5.61 -12.46
CA GLU A 28 -10.49 4.32 -13.13
C GLU A 28 -10.00 3.18 -12.23
N PRO A 29 -10.71 2.03 -12.22
CA PRO A 29 -10.25 0.84 -11.51
C PRO A 29 -8.87 0.36 -11.93
N GLY A 30 -8.07 -0.07 -10.96
CA GLY A 30 -6.77 -0.68 -11.17
C GLY A 30 -5.89 -0.62 -9.93
N VAL A 31 -4.71 -1.21 -10.08
CA VAL A 31 -3.68 -1.19 -9.04
C VAL A 31 -2.78 0.02 -9.27
N TYR A 32 -2.61 0.84 -8.24
CA TYR A 32 -1.85 2.08 -8.30
C TYR A 32 -0.77 2.14 -7.23
N LYS A 33 0.40 2.65 -7.63
CA LYS A 33 1.42 3.13 -6.72
C LYS A 33 1.04 4.52 -6.21
N MET A 34 0.98 4.67 -4.90
CA MET A 34 0.66 5.93 -4.23
C MET A 34 1.80 6.95 -4.36
N PRO A 35 1.52 8.26 -4.16
CA PRO A 35 2.52 9.33 -4.20
C PRO A 35 3.74 9.21 -3.27
N CYS A 36 3.74 8.32 -2.26
CA CYS A 36 4.98 7.99 -1.51
C CYS A 36 6.03 7.29 -2.34
N GLY A 37 5.61 6.57 -3.39
CA GLY A 37 6.53 5.69 -4.10
C GLY A 37 6.79 4.35 -3.41
N GLU A 38 6.03 3.96 -2.39
CA GLU A 38 6.17 2.64 -1.75
C GLU A 38 4.82 1.92 -1.59
N CYS A 39 3.78 2.61 -1.12
CA CYS A 39 2.47 2.01 -0.93
C CYS A 39 1.76 1.73 -2.27
N VAL A 40 1.02 0.63 -2.29
CA VAL A 40 0.19 0.20 -3.41
C VAL A 40 -1.26 0.12 -2.94
N VAL A 41 -2.17 0.63 -3.76
CA VAL A 41 -3.62 0.54 -3.54
C VAL A 41 -4.27 -0.14 -4.73
N ASP A 42 -5.19 -1.05 -4.46
CA ASP A 42 -6.10 -1.61 -5.44
C ASP A 42 -7.43 -0.85 -5.36
N PHE A 43 -7.81 -0.22 -6.46
CA PHE A 43 -9.07 0.49 -6.60
C PHE A 43 -9.99 -0.29 -7.54
N PHE A 44 -11.16 -0.68 -7.07
CA PHE A 44 -12.18 -1.33 -7.89
C PHE A 44 -13.59 -0.84 -7.56
N ILE A 45 -14.52 -1.18 -8.45
CA ILE A 45 -15.94 -0.89 -8.31
C ILE A 45 -16.68 -2.23 -8.25
N THR A 46 -17.51 -2.43 -7.24
CA THR A 46 -18.30 -3.65 -7.08
C THR A 46 -19.42 -3.74 -8.12
N ALA A 47 -20.09 -4.89 -8.17
CA ALA A 47 -21.25 -5.07 -9.05
C ALA A 47 -22.40 -4.10 -8.72
N GLU A 48 -22.49 -3.67 -7.46
CA GLU A 48 -23.43 -2.70 -6.95
C GLU A 48 -23.05 -1.24 -7.29
N GLY A 49 -21.85 -1.03 -7.85
CA GLY A 49 -21.33 0.30 -8.20
C GLY A 49 -20.61 1.01 -7.06
N GLU A 50 -20.24 0.31 -5.99
CA GLU A 50 -19.55 0.89 -4.84
C GLU A 50 -18.04 0.91 -5.06
N GLU A 51 -17.39 2.04 -4.76
CA GLU A 51 -15.93 2.17 -4.82
C GLU A 51 -15.28 1.52 -3.61
N HIS A 52 -14.25 0.70 -3.85
CA HIS A 52 -13.41 0.11 -2.81
C HIS A 52 -11.94 0.38 -3.08
N TRP A 53 -11.23 0.71 -2.01
CA TRP A 53 -9.80 0.99 -2.03
C TRP A 53 -9.10 0.08 -1.02
N LEU A 54 -8.30 -0.88 -1.49
CA LEU A 54 -7.56 -1.82 -0.64
C LEU A 54 -6.09 -1.45 -0.65
N ILE A 55 -5.51 -1.19 0.52
CA ILE A 55 -4.07 -0.97 0.64
C ILE A 55 -3.42 -2.33 0.84
N ALA A 56 -2.40 -2.65 0.05
CA ALA A 56 -1.70 -3.93 0.19
C ALA A 56 -1.14 -4.10 1.61
N GLY A 57 -1.46 -5.23 2.25
CA GLY A 57 -1.10 -5.52 3.65
C GLY A 57 -2.09 -5.01 4.70
N ASP A 58 -3.11 -4.24 4.31
CA ASP A 58 -4.22 -3.86 5.19
C ASP A 58 -5.47 -4.67 4.84
N GLY A 59 -5.99 -5.42 5.80
CA GLY A 59 -7.18 -6.28 5.62
C GLY A 59 -8.51 -5.53 5.52
N HIS A 60 -8.48 -4.20 5.55
CA HIS A 60 -9.66 -3.34 5.54
C HIS A 60 -9.82 -2.59 4.22
N SER A 61 -11.07 -2.39 3.82
CA SER A 61 -11.40 -1.47 2.74
C SER A 61 -11.49 -0.04 3.22
N HIS A 62 -10.95 0.86 2.41
CA HIS A 62 -10.88 2.29 2.65
C HIS A 62 -11.78 3.05 1.69
N THR A 63 -12.07 4.30 2.05
CA THR A 63 -12.76 5.22 1.16
C THR A 63 -11.74 5.96 0.29
N ARG A 64 -12.19 6.45 -0.86
CA ARG A 64 -11.41 7.39 -1.68
C ARG A 64 -10.84 8.51 -0.81
N GLU A 65 -11.66 9.09 0.06
CA GLU A 65 -11.24 10.19 0.91
C GLU A 65 -10.11 9.80 1.87
N SER A 66 -10.20 8.66 2.55
CA SER A 66 -9.13 8.25 3.49
C SER A 66 -7.82 7.96 2.77
N VAL A 67 -7.86 7.27 1.62
CA VAL A 67 -6.66 6.96 0.82
C VAL A 67 -6.01 8.22 0.25
N VAL A 68 -6.83 9.14 -0.27
CA VAL A 68 -6.35 10.35 -0.94
C VAL A 68 -5.82 11.38 0.04
N VAL A 69 -6.47 11.53 1.20
CA VAL A 69 -6.02 12.46 2.26
C VAL A 69 -4.78 11.94 2.96
N ALA A 70 -4.62 10.61 3.08
CA ALA A 70 -3.42 10.00 3.64
C ALA A 70 -2.16 10.15 2.76
N ARG A 71 -2.22 10.94 1.67
CA ARG A 71 -1.10 11.20 0.76
C ARG A 71 0.17 11.58 1.53
N HIS A 72 1.09 10.64 1.61
CA HIS A 72 2.43 10.84 2.14
C HIS A 72 3.43 10.78 0.98
N GLY A 73 3.55 11.86 0.21
CA GLY A 73 4.58 11.98 -0.83
C GLY A 73 4.19 12.85 -2.03
N GLU A 74 5.20 13.21 -2.82
CA GLU A 74 5.06 14.18 -3.92
C GLU A 74 4.96 13.54 -5.31
N HIS A 75 5.23 12.23 -5.43
CA HIS A 75 5.20 11.56 -6.73
C HIS A 75 3.78 11.52 -7.33
N PRO A 76 3.63 11.49 -8.66
CA PRO A 76 2.34 11.24 -9.27
C PRO A 76 1.86 9.82 -8.95
N TRP A 77 0.55 9.61 -9.01
CA TRP A 77 -0.03 8.28 -9.03
C TRP A 77 0.47 7.52 -10.27
N VAL A 78 0.90 6.27 -10.09
CA VAL A 78 1.35 5.42 -11.20
C VAL A 78 0.48 4.17 -11.25
N ARG A 79 -0.23 3.96 -12.35
CA ARG A 79 -0.98 2.70 -12.57
C ARG A 79 0.03 1.59 -12.82
N LEU A 80 0.03 0.56 -11.97
CA LEU A 80 1.02 -0.50 -12.00
C LEU A 80 0.70 -1.55 -13.07
N TYR A 81 -0.55 -1.95 -13.24
CA TYR A 81 -1.09 -2.68 -14.41
C TYR A 81 -2.60 -2.44 -14.46
N SER A 82 -3.25 -2.45 -15.63
CA SER A 82 -4.71 -2.51 -15.65
C SER A 82 -5.17 -3.94 -15.33
N LEU A 83 -6.39 -4.10 -14.80
CA LEU A 83 -6.99 -5.43 -14.63
C LEU A 83 -7.09 -6.19 -15.96
N ALA A 84 -7.24 -5.47 -17.07
CA ALA A 84 -7.23 -6.05 -18.41
C ALA A 84 -5.84 -6.58 -18.81
N ASP A 85 -4.77 -5.85 -18.48
CA ASP A 85 -3.40 -6.29 -18.74
C ASP A 85 -3.02 -7.50 -17.88
N ALA A 86 -3.42 -7.49 -16.60
CA ALA A 86 -3.24 -8.62 -15.70
C ALA A 86 -4.02 -9.85 -16.19
N ALA A 87 -5.29 -9.69 -16.58
CA ALA A 87 -6.10 -10.77 -17.13
C ALA A 87 -5.54 -11.30 -18.46
N ALA A 88 -5.06 -10.43 -19.34
CA ALA A 88 -4.43 -10.82 -20.60
C ALA A 88 -3.14 -11.62 -20.35
N GLU A 89 -2.33 -11.22 -19.37
CA GLU A 89 -1.11 -11.92 -19.02
C GLU A 89 -1.39 -13.29 -18.38
N ILE A 90 -2.36 -13.37 -17.47
CA ILE A 90 -2.82 -14.64 -16.89
C ILE A 90 -3.35 -15.57 -18.00
N ALA A 91 -4.17 -15.06 -18.91
CA ALA A 91 -4.68 -15.84 -20.05
C ALA A 91 -3.54 -16.32 -20.96
N ARG A 92 -2.52 -15.49 -21.19
CA ARG A 92 -1.32 -15.87 -21.93
C ARG A 92 -0.55 -16.99 -21.24
N LEU A 93 -0.39 -16.91 -19.91
CA LEU A 93 0.28 -17.94 -19.11
C LEU A 93 -0.50 -19.26 -19.12
N ALA A 94 -1.83 -19.21 -18.98
CA ALA A 94 -2.69 -20.39 -19.10
C ALA A 94 -2.60 -21.04 -20.49
N ALA A 95 -2.51 -20.24 -21.55
CA ALA A 95 -2.29 -20.76 -22.91
C ALA A 95 -0.92 -21.42 -23.10
N LEU A 96 0.10 -21.07 -22.30
CA LEU A 96 1.43 -21.67 -22.34
C LEU A 96 1.53 -22.94 -21.47
N GLY A 97 0.73 -23.05 -20.41
CA GLY A 97 0.70 -24.23 -19.52
C GLY A 97 -0.64 -24.97 -19.60
N GLU A 98 -0.74 -25.99 -20.47
CA GLU A 98 -1.86 -26.95 -20.64
C GLU A 98 -3.32 -26.43 -20.57
N GLY A 99 -3.57 -25.11 -20.49
CA GLY A 99 -4.89 -24.50 -20.33
C GLY A 99 -5.43 -24.42 -18.90
N ASP A 100 -4.64 -24.75 -17.86
CA ASP A 100 -5.14 -24.77 -16.48
C ASP A 100 -4.95 -23.40 -15.79
N LEU A 101 -6.01 -22.59 -15.84
CA LEU A 101 -6.05 -21.26 -15.25
C LEU A 101 -5.89 -21.31 -13.72
N ASP A 102 -6.51 -22.27 -13.06
CA ASP A 102 -6.50 -22.38 -11.60
C ASP A 102 -5.07 -22.67 -11.12
N ARG A 103 -4.39 -23.59 -11.82
CA ARG A 103 -2.97 -23.88 -11.57
C ARG A 103 -2.07 -22.67 -11.81
N VAL A 104 -2.28 -21.90 -12.87
CA VAL A 104 -1.51 -20.68 -13.13
C VAL A 104 -1.68 -19.67 -12.00
N VAL A 105 -2.90 -19.51 -11.48
CA VAL A 105 -3.18 -18.62 -10.36
C VAL A 105 -2.53 -19.13 -9.07
N GLU A 106 -2.60 -20.43 -8.79
CA GLU A 106 -1.94 -21.04 -7.63
C GLU A 106 -0.41 -20.86 -7.68
N ASP A 107 0.22 -21.17 -8.82
CA ASP A 107 1.67 -21.00 -9.03
C ASP A 107 2.10 -19.52 -8.86
N LEU A 108 1.25 -18.57 -9.31
CA LEU A 108 1.47 -17.14 -9.13
C LEU A 108 1.41 -16.72 -7.66
N ILE A 109 0.42 -17.21 -6.91
CA ILE A 109 0.27 -16.93 -5.47
C ILE A 109 1.48 -17.46 -4.71
N GLU A 110 1.87 -18.72 -4.96
CA GLU A 110 3.04 -19.33 -4.31
C GLU A 110 4.32 -18.53 -4.57
N SER A 111 4.51 -18.05 -5.81
CA SER A 111 5.68 -17.22 -6.15
C SER A 111 5.71 -15.86 -5.44
N ILE A 112 4.55 -15.30 -5.08
CA ILE A 112 4.45 -14.05 -4.33
C ILE A 112 4.83 -14.30 -2.87
N ASP A 113 4.31 -15.36 -2.27
CA ASP A 113 4.61 -15.77 -0.90
C ASP A 113 6.11 -16.03 -0.73
N ASP A 114 6.74 -16.76 -1.67
CA ASP A 114 8.17 -17.01 -1.66
C ASP A 114 8.99 -15.70 -1.71
N ARG A 115 8.57 -14.73 -2.51
CA ARG A 115 9.25 -13.44 -2.62
C ARG A 115 9.08 -12.59 -1.37
N GLU A 116 7.92 -12.64 -0.71
CA GLU A 116 7.70 -11.98 0.58
C GLU A 116 8.57 -12.61 1.67
N VAL A 117 8.64 -13.94 1.72
CA VAL A 117 9.54 -14.68 2.61
C VAL A 117 11.00 -14.29 2.35
N GLU A 118 11.45 -14.25 1.09
CA GLU A 118 12.79 -13.79 0.75
C GLU A 118 13.06 -12.34 1.19
N SER A 119 12.09 -11.45 1.04
CA SER A 119 12.18 -10.05 1.49
C SER A 119 12.36 -9.98 3.00
N VAL A 120 11.53 -10.68 3.77
CA VAL A 120 11.60 -10.76 5.23
C VAL A 120 12.93 -11.36 5.68
N VAL A 121 13.41 -12.42 5.02
CA VAL A 121 14.71 -13.04 5.31
C VAL A 121 15.84 -12.05 5.05
N ARG A 122 15.80 -11.31 3.94
CA ARG A 122 16.82 -10.30 3.61
C ARG A 122 16.82 -9.14 4.60
N GLU A 123 15.64 -8.66 4.98
CA GLU A 123 15.50 -7.60 5.97
C GLU A 123 16.05 -8.05 7.33
N ARG A 124 15.66 -9.24 7.80
CA ARG A 124 16.19 -9.85 9.03
C ARG A 124 17.70 -10.07 8.98
N ALA A 125 18.25 -10.50 7.84
CA ALA A 125 19.69 -10.68 7.68
C ALA A 125 20.46 -9.34 7.75
N GLY A 126 19.82 -8.22 7.43
CA GLY A 126 20.37 -6.87 7.57
C GLY A 126 20.19 -6.26 8.97
N MET A 127 19.31 -6.83 9.79
CA MET A 127 19.09 -6.36 11.16
C MET A 127 20.20 -6.89 12.07
N ARG A 128 20.90 -5.96 12.72
CA ARG A 128 21.82 -6.32 13.80
C ARG A 128 20.99 -6.85 14.97
N GLU A 129 21.21 -8.10 15.36
CA GLU A 129 20.64 -8.65 16.58
C GLU A 129 21.13 -7.80 17.77
N VAL A 130 20.19 -7.16 18.47
CA VAL A 130 20.44 -6.42 19.70
C VAL A 130 19.88 -7.25 20.85
N PRO A 131 20.68 -7.58 21.88
CA PRO A 131 20.19 -8.28 23.05
C PRO A 131 18.96 -7.59 23.64
N LEU A 132 17.95 -8.38 24.03
CA LEU A 132 16.71 -7.86 24.61
C LEU A 132 16.96 -6.96 25.83
N ALA A 133 17.98 -7.30 26.62
CA ALA A 133 18.43 -6.49 27.76
C ALA A 133 18.89 -5.08 27.34
N ASP A 134 19.63 -4.95 26.24
CA ASP A 134 20.11 -3.64 25.75
C ASP A 134 18.94 -2.79 25.21
N VAL A 135 17.92 -3.44 24.63
CA VAL A 135 16.68 -2.78 24.21
C VAL A 135 15.87 -2.34 25.42
N ALA A 136 15.73 -3.20 26.42
CA ALA A 136 14.98 -2.92 27.65
C ALA A 136 15.62 -1.79 28.46
N ASP A 137 16.95 -1.80 28.62
CA ASP A 137 17.72 -0.73 29.28
C ASP A 137 17.53 0.61 28.56
N ARG A 138 17.56 0.62 27.22
CA ARG A 138 17.30 1.82 26.41
C ARG A 138 15.93 2.44 26.68
N PHE A 139 14.93 1.63 27.01
CA PHE A 139 13.56 2.07 27.29
C PHE A 139 13.21 2.09 28.78
N GLY A 140 14.16 1.78 29.67
CA GLY A 140 13.95 1.73 31.13
C GLY A 140 12.94 0.67 31.57
N ILE A 141 12.88 -0.46 30.84
CA ILE A 141 11.98 -1.59 31.14
C ILE A 141 12.75 -2.58 32.00
N ASP A 142 12.19 -2.92 33.17
CA ASP A 142 12.69 -4.03 33.97
C ASP A 142 12.16 -5.34 33.39
N LEU A 143 13.08 -6.25 33.03
CA LEU A 143 12.74 -7.55 32.45
C LEU A 143 12.45 -8.61 33.51
N ASP A 144 12.72 -8.34 34.80
CA ASP A 144 12.43 -9.26 35.90
C ASP A 144 10.94 -9.26 36.31
N ASP A 145 10.14 -8.34 35.75
CA ASP A 145 8.70 -8.17 35.99
C ASP A 145 7.78 -8.73 34.87
N VAL A 146 8.32 -9.51 33.91
CA VAL A 146 7.57 -10.08 32.76
C VAL A 146 7.50 -11.61 32.79
#